data_AF-A0AAV2L7H9-F1
#
_entry.id   AF-A0AAV2L7H9-F1
#
_cell.length_a   1.000
_cell.length_b   1.000
_cell.length_c   1.000
_cell.angle_alpha   90.00
_cell.angle_beta   90.00
_cell.angle_gamma   90.00
#
_symmetry.space_group_name_H-M   'P 1'
#
loop_
_entity.id
_entity.type
_entity.pdbx_description
1 polymer ?
#
loop_
_entity_poly.entity_id
_entity_poly.type
_entity_poly.pdbx_seq_one_letter_code
_entity_poly.pdbx_strand_id
1 'polypeptide(L)'
;MLHQNEGSSTLELVANDMTDIMERLDTRDLDMGDGDYDSTDTAEHLPFSAVYHTVGFKEPEAKVFLTPPITAKILDVERFTSAQDRFNLTTQRSVSKSMPAVYKIELKHGEFTWTIKKKEKHFVDLHRDLRTYKTFMRIPLPKRSHTMINRATRSEVRQMPELPRGETLEREGQVSSRRKQLEDYLNKLLKMPMYRNYHGTMEFIEVSQLSFIHDLGPKGLEGMVLKRSGGHRIPGLNCCGRSEICYHWSKRWLVVKDSFLLYMKPDTGAISFVMLFDKEFNIKMDSKDTETRHGVRIDSLSRSLVLKCSSYRHARWWGQSIEGFAKKLGSAFLTDHRFGSFARQEENIPAKW
;
A
#
# COMPACT_ATOMS: atom_id res chain seq x y z
N MET A 1 57.12 21.87 55.35
CA MET A 1 57.03 20.92 54.22
C MET A 1 55.80 20.08 54.44
N LEU A 2 54.87 20.06 53.46
CA LEU A 2 53.99 18.95 53.09
C LEU A 2 52.98 19.49 52.08
N HIS A 3 53.28 19.27 50.79
CA HIS A 3 52.30 19.36 49.70
C HIS A 3 51.44 18.10 49.75
N GLN A 4 50.12 18.25 49.83
CA GLN A 4 49.17 17.20 49.45
C GLN A 4 48.80 17.44 47.98
N ASN A 5 49.10 16.45 47.15
CA ASN A 5 48.70 16.40 45.75
C ASN A 5 47.48 15.47 45.69
N GLU A 6 46.29 16.02 45.46
CA GLU A 6 45.07 15.23 45.25
C GLU A 6 45.12 14.61 43.85
N GLY A 7 44.97 13.28 43.79
CA GLY A 7 44.94 12.53 42.53
C GLY A 7 43.65 12.82 41.78
N SER A 8 43.80 13.26 40.52
CA SER A 8 42.69 13.43 39.57
C SER A 8 41.94 12.10 39.39
N SER A 9 40.62 12.20 39.40
CA SER A 9 39.69 11.06 39.31
C SER A 9 39.80 10.38 37.94
N THR A 10 39.71 9.06 37.89
CA THR A 10 39.70 8.27 36.64
C THR A 10 38.60 8.70 35.67
N LEU A 11 37.50 9.30 36.16
CA LEU A 11 36.45 9.88 35.32
C LEU A 11 36.88 11.16 34.59
N GLU A 12 37.76 11.95 35.21
CA GLU A 12 38.30 13.18 34.64
C GLU A 12 39.28 12.87 33.50
N LEU A 13 40.08 11.82 33.66
CA LEU A 13 40.97 11.31 32.62
C LEU A 13 40.18 10.78 31.41
N VAL A 14 39.10 10.03 31.63
CA VAL A 14 38.23 9.53 30.54
C VAL A 14 37.49 10.66 29.84
N ALA A 15 37.02 11.67 30.57
CA ALA A 15 36.37 12.83 29.98
C ALA A 15 37.34 13.62 29.10
N ASN A 16 38.58 13.85 29.58
CA ASN A 16 39.60 14.55 28.79
C ASN A 16 39.99 13.75 27.54
N ASP A 17 40.09 12.43 27.63
CA ASP A 17 40.41 11.55 26.48
C ASP A 17 39.29 11.55 25.43
N MET A 18 38.02 11.53 25.85
CA MET A 18 36.88 11.67 24.93
C MET A 18 36.83 13.04 24.25
N THR A 19 37.26 14.09 24.95
CA THR A 19 37.29 15.45 24.40
C THR A 19 38.38 15.58 23.33
N ASP A 20 39.57 15.00 23.58
CA ASP A 20 40.70 14.97 22.65
C ASP A 20 40.39 14.12 21.39
N ILE A 21 39.58 13.05 21.54
CA ILE A 21 39.06 12.26 20.41
C ILE A 21 38.04 13.07 19.59
N MET A 22 37.16 13.83 20.24
CA MET A 22 36.17 14.67 19.54
C MET A 22 36.82 15.83 18.78
N GLU A 23 37.92 16.40 19.29
CA GLU A 23 38.68 17.45 18.59
C GLU A 23 39.54 16.92 17.43
N ARG A 24 39.90 15.63 17.44
CA ARG A 24 40.65 14.97 16.35
C ARG A 24 39.78 14.34 15.26
N LEU A 25 38.46 14.31 15.43
CA LEU A 25 37.53 13.89 14.39
C LEU A 25 37.42 15.02 13.35
N ASP A 26 38.30 14.98 12.35
CA ASP A 26 38.23 15.86 11.19
C ASP A 26 36.93 15.56 10.42
N THR A 27 35.98 16.49 10.49
CA THR A 27 34.66 16.35 9.83
C THR A 27 34.76 16.34 8.30
N ARG A 28 35.96 16.54 7.76
CA ARG A 28 36.28 16.45 6.32
C ARG A 28 36.48 15.02 5.82
N ASP A 29 36.75 14.06 6.71
CA ASP A 29 36.85 12.63 6.35
C ASP A 29 35.49 11.91 6.39
N LEU A 30 34.42 12.59 6.78
CA LEU A 30 33.03 12.12 6.68
C LEU A 30 32.31 12.63 5.42
N ASP A 31 32.98 13.45 4.61
CA ASP A 31 32.53 13.77 3.25
C ASP A 31 32.93 12.62 2.33
N MET A 32 32.25 11.48 2.47
CA MET A 32 32.18 10.51 1.39
C MET A 32 31.45 11.23 0.26
N GLY A 33 32.25 11.86 -0.61
CA GLY A 33 31.79 12.68 -1.71
C GLY A 33 30.60 12.03 -2.40
N ASP A 34 29.62 12.88 -2.68
CA ASP A 34 28.44 12.59 -3.48
C ASP A 34 28.89 12.00 -4.81
N GLY A 35 29.05 10.67 -4.81
CA GLY A 35 29.20 9.89 -6.00
C GLY A 35 27.86 9.97 -6.69
N ASP A 36 27.69 11.02 -7.49
CA ASP A 36 26.80 11.06 -8.63
C ASP A 36 27.19 9.84 -9.49
N TYR A 37 26.68 8.68 -9.12
CA TYR A 37 26.38 7.64 -10.05
C TYR A 37 25.31 8.26 -10.94
N ASP A 38 25.78 8.97 -11.97
CA ASP A 38 25.01 9.28 -13.17
C ASP A 38 24.66 7.95 -13.81
N SER A 39 23.72 7.24 -13.19
CA SER A 39 22.93 6.24 -13.86
C SER A 39 22.02 7.02 -14.78
N THR A 40 22.53 7.25 -15.98
CA THR A 40 21.71 7.24 -17.18
C THR A 40 21.08 5.85 -17.34
N ASP A 41 20.33 5.40 -16.35
CA ASP A 41 19.52 4.20 -16.40
C ASP A 41 18.12 4.67 -16.80
N THR A 42 17.74 4.28 -18.01
CA THR A 42 16.36 3.95 -18.34
C THR A 42 15.66 3.44 -17.08
N ALA A 43 14.65 4.16 -16.56
CA ALA A 43 14.09 3.94 -15.22
C ALA A 43 13.42 2.56 -15.10
N GLU A 44 14.22 1.52 -14.98
CA GLU A 44 13.84 0.13 -14.79
C GLU A 44 13.59 -0.15 -13.30
N HIS A 45 14.26 0.58 -12.41
CA HIS A 45 14.16 0.44 -10.95
C HIS A 45 13.99 1.81 -10.28
N LEU A 46 13.20 1.86 -9.19
CA LEU A 46 13.12 3.04 -8.31
C LEU A 46 14.08 2.86 -7.15
N PRO A 47 14.94 3.86 -6.85
CA PRO A 47 15.87 3.77 -5.73
C PRO A 47 15.12 3.78 -4.40
N PHE A 48 15.70 3.16 -3.36
CA PHE A 48 15.14 3.21 -2.01
C PHE A 48 14.87 4.65 -1.52
N SER A 49 15.73 5.61 -1.89
CA SER A 49 15.59 7.03 -1.52
C SER A 49 14.25 7.66 -1.94
N ALA A 50 13.54 7.08 -2.90
CA ALA A 50 12.21 7.54 -3.32
C ALA A 50 11.19 7.58 -2.17
N VAL A 51 11.36 6.78 -1.10
CA VAL A 51 10.49 6.82 0.08
C VAL A 51 10.44 8.19 0.77
N TYR A 52 11.52 8.98 0.67
CA TYR A 52 11.63 10.31 1.29
C TYR A 52 11.00 11.42 0.45
N HIS A 53 10.68 11.16 -0.82
CA HIS A 53 10.19 12.15 -1.77
C HIS A 53 8.74 11.89 -2.20
N THR A 54 7.96 11.26 -1.33
CA THR A 54 6.54 10.99 -1.59
C THR A 54 5.72 12.26 -1.53
N VAL A 55 4.83 12.44 -2.51
CA VAL A 55 3.90 13.60 -2.60
C VAL A 55 2.43 13.16 -2.54
N GLY A 56 1.50 14.12 -2.49
CA GLY A 56 0.07 13.84 -2.55
C GLY A 56 -0.31 13.04 -3.80
N PHE A 57 -1.28 12.12 -3.68
CA PHE A 57 -1.63 11.18 -4.75
C PHE A 57 -2.27 11.86 -5.98
N LYS A 58 -2.72 13.10 -5.81
CA LYS A 58 -3.33 13.92 -6.86
C LYS A 58 -2.35 14.91 -7.49
N GLU A 59 -1.14 15.00 -6.93
CA GLU A 59 -0.12 15.93 -7.42
C GLU A 59 0.49 15.42 -8.74
N PRO A 60 0.74 16.31 -9.71
CA PRO A 60 1.29 15.93 -11.00
C PRO A 60 2.75 15.44 -10.92
N GLU A 61 3.50 15.80 -9.87
CA GLU A 61 4.88 15.36 -9.65
C GLU A 61 4.99 13.91 -9.16
N ALA A 62 3.87 13.26 -8.80
CA ALA A 62 3.89 11.90 -8.26
C ALA A 62 4.48 10.88 -9.26
N LYS A 63 5.70 10.40 -8.96
CA LYS A 63 6.36 9.34 -9.72
C LYS A 63 5.97 7.98 -9.17
N VAL A 64 5.12 7.26 -9.91
CA VAL A 64 4.62 5.94 -9.49
C VAL A 64 5.15 4.82 -10.36
N PHE A 65 5.21 5.00 -11.68
CA PHE A 65 5.47 3.90 -12.61
C PHE A 65 6.90 3.90 -13.15
N LEU A 66 7.49 2.71 -13.20
CA LEU A 66 8.66 2.36 -14.01
C LEU A 66 8.45 2.55 -15.53
N THR A 67 9.52 2.46 -16.31
CA THR A 67 9.54 2.52 -17.78
C THR A 67 8.80 1.38 -18.48
N PRO A 68 8.91 0.10 -18.04
CA PRO A 68 8.20 -1.01 -18.67
C PRO A 68 6.68 -0.80 -18.75
N PRO A 69 5.98 -1.42 -19.72
CA PRO A 69 4.53 -1.32 -19.79
C PRO A 69 3.84 -2.15 -18.70
N ILE A 70 2.67 -1.70 -18.27
CA ILE A 70 1.79 -2.48 -17.39
C ILE A 70 0.90 -3.36 -18.26
N THR A 71 0.86 -4.65 -17.95
CA THR A 71 -0.08 -5.60 -18.57
C THR A 71 -1.06 -6.12 -17.54
N ALA A 72 -2.34 -6.26 -17.93
CA ALA A 72 -3.38 -6.84 -17.10
C ALA A 72 -3.95 -8.10 -17.74
N LYS A 73 -4.15 -9.14 -16.94
CA LYS A 73 -4.77 -10.41 -17.34
C LYS A 73 -5.84 -10.78 -16.33
N ILE A 74 -7.10 -10.89 -16.77
CA ILE A 74 -8.17 -11.40 -15.92
C ILE A 74 -7.97 -12.90 -15.84
N LEU A 75 -7.76 -13.45 -14.65
CA LEU A 75 -7.52 -14.88 -14.42
C LEU A 75 -8.82 -15.65 -14.27
N ASP A 76 -9.74 -15.11 -13.47
CA ASP A 76 -10.97 -15.80 -13.06
C ASP A 76 -12.12 -14.81 -12.76
N VAL A 77 -13.36 -15.32 -12.78
CA VAL A 77 -14.59 -14.58 -12.52
C VAL A 77 -15.43 -15.31 -11.46
N GLU A 78 -15.33 -14.86 -10.21
CA GLU A 78 -16.11 -15.40 -9.09
C GLU A 78 -17.55 -14.86 -9.14
N ARG A 79 -18.55 -15.75 -9.23
CA ARG A 79 -19.97 -15.43 -9.11
C ARG A 79 -20.54 -16.09 -7.86
N PHE A 80 -21.04 -15.29 -6.91
CA PHE A 80 -21.73 -15.84 -5.75
C PHE A 80 -23.23 -15.92 -6.04
N THR A 81 -23.78 -17.12 -6.07
CA THR A 81 -25.22 -17.32 -5.96
C THR A 81 -25.58 -17.27 -4.47
N SER A 82 -26.50 -16.40 -4.07
CA SER A 82 -27.06 -16.49 -2.73
C SER A 82 -27.98 -17.71 -2.71
N ALA A 83 -27.51 -18.86 -2.22
CA ALA A 83 -28.42 -19.90 -1.78
C ALA A 83 -29.20 -19.31 -0.60
N GLN A 84 -30.49 -19.07 -0.78
CA GLN A 84 -31.36 -18.62 0.31
C GLN A 84 -31.29 -19.67 1.43
N ASP A 85 -31.14 -19.21 2.67
CA ASP A 85 -31.37 -19.99 3.87
C ASP A 85 -32.68 -20.77 3.72
N ARG A 86 -32.61 -22.11 3.83
CA ARG A 86 -33.75 -23.04 3.73
C ARG A 86 -34.77 -22.91 4.87
N PHE A 87 -34.80 -21.81 5.62
CA PHE A 87 -35.59 -21.69 6.85
C PHE A 87 -36.65 -20.57 6.88
N ASN A 88 -36.80 -19.74 5.84
CA ASN A 88 -37.86 -18.72 5.82
C ASN A 88 -38.81 -18.92 4.63
N LEU A 89 -39.75 -19.85 4.80
CA LEU A 89 -40.90 -20.02 3.92
C LEU A 89 -41.95 -18.94 4.24
N THR A 90 -41.74 -17.71 3.73
CA THR A 90 -42.82 -16.72 3.65
C THR A 90 -43.00 -16.30 2.20
N THR A 91 -44.23 -16.44 1.73
CA THR A 91 -44.70 -16.25 0.37
C THR A 91 -44.60 -14.77 -0.05
N GLN A 92 -43.40 -14.33 -0.39
CA GLN A 92 -43.19 -13.17 -1.25
C GLN A 92 -42.12 -13.54 -2.27
N ARG A 93 -42.41 -13.32 -3.56
CA ARG A 93 -41.51 -13.59 -4.69
C ARG A 93 -40.12 -12.97 -4.42
N SER A 94 -39.21 -13.78 -3.89
CA SER A 94 -37.86 -13.37 -3.57
C SER A 94 -36.99 -13.66 -4.79
N VAL A 95 -36.84 -12.66 -5.65
CA VAL A 95 -35.87 -12.72 -6.77
C VAL A 95 -34.50 -13.03 -6.15
N SER A 96 -33.91 -14.15 -6.54
CA SER A 96 -32.55 -14.51 -6.14
C SER A 96 -31.63 -13.38 -6.61
N LYS A 97 -31.19 -12.53 -5.69
CA LYS A 97 -30.30 -11.42 -6.03
C LYS A 97 -28.92 -11.99 -6.30
N SER A 98 -28.63 -12.32 -7.56
CA SER A 98 -27.30 -12.76 -7.97
C SER A 98 -26.29 -11.70 -7.53
N MET A 99 -25.24 -12.12 -6.80
CA MET A 99 -24.23 -11.17 -6.38
C MET A 99 -23.40 -10.75 -7.61
N PRO A 100 -22.97 -9.48 -7.68
CA PRO A 100 -22.16 -9.01 -8.80
C PRO A 100 -20.89 -9.85 -8.97
N ALA A 101 -20.56 -10.19 -10.22
CA ALA A 101 -19.34 -10.90 -10.57
C ALA A 101 -18.09 -10.14 -10.07
N VAL A 102 -17.13 -10.88 -9.53
CA VAL A 102 -15.82 -10.37 -9.08
C VAL A 102 -14.74 -10.93 -9.99
N TYR A 103 -14.02 -10.05 -10.67
CA TYR A 103 -12.92 -10.38 -11.56
C TYR A 103 -11.62 -10.39 -10.77
N LYS A 104 -10.90 -11.52 -10.81
CA LYS A 104 -9.52 -11.64 -10.31
C LYS A 104 -8.57 -11.24 -11.44
N ILE A 105 -7.83 -10.15 -11.26
CA ILE A 105 -6.99 -9.54 -12.30
C ILE A 105 -5.54 -9.59 -11.83
N GLU A 106 -4.69 -10.25 -12.60
CA GLU A 106 -3.25 -10.21 -12.44
C GLU A 106 -2.69 -9.03 -13.24
N LEU A 107 -1.86 -8.22 -12.60
CA LEU A 107 -1.11 -7.14 -13.24
C LEU A 107 0.37 -7.43 -13.14
N LYS A 108 1.11 -7.05 -14.18
CA LYS A 108 2.56 -7.12 -14.25
C LYS A 108 3.13 -5.78 -14.68
N HIS A 109 4.20 -5.35 -14.02
CA HIS A 109 4.93 -4.11 -14.32
C HIS A 109 6.40 -4.30 -13.95
N GLY A 110 7.28 -4.37 -14.95
CA GLY A 110 8.67 -4.80 -14.73
C GLY A 110 8.74 -6.22 -14.14
N GLU A 111 9.49 -6.37 -13.05
CA GLU A 111 9.57 -7.60 -12.25
C GLU A 111 8.36 -7.83 -11.32
N PHE A 112 7.57 -6.79 -11.05
CA PHE A 112 6.49 -6.86 -10.09
C PHE A 112 5.25 -7.49 -10.71
N THR A 113 4.68 -8.48 -10.01
CA THR A 113 3.40 -9.10 -10.35
C THR A 113 2.50 -9.12 -9.14
N TRP A 114 1.27 -8.64 -9.27
CA TRP A 114 0.29 -8.59 -8.18
C TRP A 114 -1.11 -8.91 -8.69
N THR A 115 -2.01 -9.28 -7.77
CA THR A 115 -3.40 -9.61 -8.10
C THR A 115 -4.37 -8.70 -7.37
N ILE A 116 -5.33 -8.15 -8.09
CA ILE A 116 -6.44 -7.36 -7.54
C ILE A 116 -7.78 -8.07 -7.78
N LYS A 117 -8.79 -7.75 -6.97
CA LYS A 117 -10.17 -8.22 -7.16
C LYS A 117 -11.12 -7.05 -7.39
N LYS A 118 -11.71 -6.94 -8.57
CA LYS A 118 -12.64 -5.84 -8.91
C LYS A 118 -13.98 -6.34 -9.42
N LYS A 119 -15.06 -5.64 -9.05
CA LYS A 119 -16.40 -5.86 -9.60
C LYS A 119 -16.57 -5.04 -10.86
N GLU A 120 -17.54 -5.42 -11.70
CA GLU A 120 -17.92 -4.63 -12.87
C GLU A 120 -18.27 -3.17 -12.53
N LYS A 121 -18.96 -2.96 -11.41
CA LYS A 121 -19.24 -1.61 -10.88
C LYS A 121 -17.98 -0.75 -10.74
N HIS A 122 -16.85 -1.33 -10.33
CA HIS A 122 -15.60 -0.56 -10.20
C HIS A 122 -15.08 -0.08 -11.56
N PHE A 123 -15.23 -0.88 -12.63
CA PHE A 123 -14.88 -0.45 -13.99
C PHE A 123 -15.78 0.68 -14.48
N VAL A 124 -17.08 0.58 -14.18
CA VAL A 124 -18.07 1.63 -14.52
C VAL A 124 -17.76 2.94 -13.79
N ASP A 125 -17.50 2.86 -12.48
CA ASP A 125 -17.17 4.03 -11.66
C ASP A 125 -15.85 4.67 -12.14
N LEU A 126 -14.80 3.87 -12.40
CA LEU A 126 -13.55 4.39 -12.98
C LEU A 126 -13.78 5.06 -14.34
N HIS A 127 -14.56 4.44 -15.24
CA HIS A 127 -14.81 5.00 -16.56
C HIS A 127 -15.56 6.33 -16.49
N ARG A 128 -16.55 6.45 -15.59
CA ARG A 128 -17.26 7.71 -15.33
C ARG A 128 -16.29 8.80 -14.87
N ASP A 129 -15.42 8.48 -13.92
CA ASP A 129 -14.47 9.45 -13.36
C ASP A 129 -13.44 9.90 -14.41
N LEU A 130 -12.96 8.98 -15.25
CA LEU A 130 -12.06 9.30 -16.37
C LEU A 130 -12.72 10.15 -17.46
N ARG A 131 -14.02 9.97 -17.73
CA ARG A 131 -14.76 10.85 -18.64
C ARG A 131 -14.84 12.26 -18.09
N THR A 132 -15.14 12.41 -16.80
CA THR A 132 -15.13 13.70 -16.11
C THR A 132 -13.76 14.34 -16.18
N TYR A 133 -12.69 13.60 -15.87
CA TYR A 133 -11.32 14.07 -15.96
C TYR A 133 -10.93 14.51 -17.38
N LYS A 134 -11.29 13.71 -18.40
CA LYS A 134 -11.11 14.04 -19.82
C LYS A 134 -11.79 15.36 -20.18
N THR A 135 -13.00 15.60 -19.69
CA THR A 135 -13.72 16.86 -19.93
C THR A 135 -13.00 18.04 -19.27
N PHE A 136 -12.57 17.91 -18.01
CA PHE A 136 -11.80 18.96 -17.32
C PHE A 136 -10.51 19.30 -18.06
N MET A 137 -9.82 18.32 -18.62
CA MET A 137 -8.58 18.53 -19.40
C MET A 137 -8.82 19.14 -20.78
N ARG A 138 -10.05 19.07 -21.31
CA ARG A 138 -10.45 19.73 -22.57
C ARG A 138 -10.86 21.19 -22.38
N ILE A 139 -11.29 21.57 -21.19
CA ILE A 139 -11.68 22.94 -20.88
C ILE A 139 -10.39 23.77 -20.75
N PRO A 140 -10.18 24.81 -21.58
CA PRO A 140 -9.08 25.73 -21.39
C PRO A 140 -9.36 26.57 -20.14
N LEU A 141 -8.95 26.09 -18.97
CA LEU A 141 -8.96 26.90 -17.76
C LEU A 141 -7.90 28.01 -17.91
N PRO A 142 -8.20 29.26 -17.56
CA PRO A 142 -7.21 30.34 -17.55
C PRO A 142 -6.18 30.04 -16.45
N LYS A 143 -5.07 29.38 -16.82
CA LYS A 143 -3.95 29.14 -15.90
C LYS A 143 -3.01 30.35 -15.96
N ARG A 144 -2.60 30.83 -14.78
CA ARG A 144 -1.66 31.96 -14.60
C ARG A 144 -0.21 31.65 -14.98
N SER A 145 0.10 30.48 -15.52
CA SER A 145 1.42 30.18 -16.07
C SER A 145 1.28 29.24 -17.27
N HIS A 146 2.09 29.51 -18.29
CA HIS A 146 2.12 28.82 -19.58
C HIS A 146 2.53 27.34 -19.43
N THR A 147 1.63 26.46 -18.98
CA THR A 147 1.82 25.02 -19.17
C THR A 147 1.34 24.65 -20.57
N MET A 148 2.25 24.57 -21.54
CA MET A 148 1.94 24.06 -22.86
C MET A 148 1.41 22.62 -22.72
N ILE A 149 0.13 22.40 -23.03
CA ILE A 149 -0.41 21.04 -23.15
C ILE A 149 0.24 20.41 -24.40
N ASN A 150 1.22 19.54 -24.18
CA ASN A 150 1.97 18.88 -25.26
C ASN A 150 1.03 18.20 -26.28
N ARG A 151 1.39 18.26 -27.57
CA ARG A 151 0.59 17.70 -28.69
C ARG A 151 0.20 16.23 -28.47
N ALA A 152 1.07 15.45 -27.82
CA ALA A 152 0.81 14.07 -27.42
C ALA A 152 -0.37 13.93 -26.45
N THR A 153 -0.42 14.73 -25.38
CA THR A 153 -1.54 14.72 -24.42
C THR A 153 -2.87 15.14 -25.07
N ARG A 154 -2.85 16.08 -26.03
CA ARG A 154 -4.04 16.43 -26.83
C ARG A 154 -4.55 15.28 -27.69
N SER A 155 -3.65 14.42 -28.20
CA SER A 155 -4.03 13.22 -28.95
C SER A 155 -4.64 12.16 -28.04
N GLU A 156 -4.01 11.89 -26.88
CA GLU A 156 -4.51 10.93 -25.88
C GLU A 156 -5.90 11.29 -25.35
N VAL A 157 -6.16 12.58 -25.13
CA VAL A 157 -7.49 13.11 -24.77
C VAL A 157 -8.59 12.70 -25.78
N ARG A 158 -8.24 12.45 -27.04
CA ARG A 158 -9.22 12.03 -28.07
C ARG A 158 -9.48 10.53 -28.03
N GLN A 159 -8.47 9.71 -27.74
CA GLN A 159 -8.48 8.25 -27.95
C GLN A 159 -8.98 7.39 -26.77
N MET A 160 -9.64 7.99 -25.76
CA MET A 160 -10.14 7.24 -24.59
C MET A 160 -10.88 5.94 -24.98
N PRO A 161 -10.48 4.77 -24.46
CA PRO A 161 -11.16 3.52 -24.73
C PRO A 161 -12.60 3.55 -24.24
N GLU A 162 -13.53 2.97 -25.01
CA GLU A 162 -14.92 2.84 -24.58
C GLU A 162 -15.06 1.68 -23.59
N LEU A 163 -15.78 1.92 -22.49
CA LEU A 163 -16.18 0.81 -21.63
C LEU A 163 -17.22 -0.02 -22.39
N PRO A 164 -17.01 -1.33 -22.57
CA PRO A 164 -17.96 -2.13 -23.32
C PRO A 164 -19.30 -2.14 -22.57
N ARG A 165 -20.40 -1.90 -23.29
CA ARG A 165 -21.76 -1.84 -22.72
C ARG A 165 -22.21 -3.28 -22.44
N GLY A 166 -22.70 -3.53 -21.23
CA GLY A 166 -23.25 -4.84 -20.87
C GLY A 166 -24.64 -4.98 -21.49
N GLU A 167 -24.79 -5.80 -22.53
CA GLU A 167 -26.10 -6.34 -22.86
C GLU A 167 -26.47 -7.35 -21.77
N THR A 168 -27.55 -7.05 -21.07
CA THR A 168 -28.18 -7.92 -20.06
C THR A 168 -28.60 -9.20 -20.76
N LEU A 169 -27.98 -10.35 -20.44
CA LEU A 169 -28.58 -11.69 -20.38
C LEU A 169 -27.53 -12.73 -19.91
N GLU A 170 -27.95 -13.65 -19.06
CA GLU A 170 -27.07 -14.50 -18.27
C GLU A 170 -26.73 -15.82 -18.99
N ARG A 171 -25.69 -15.85 -19.85
CA ARG A 171 -25.13 -17.11 -20.39
C ARG A 171 -23.61 -17.19 -20.21
N GLU A 172 -23.10 -18.37 -19.85
CA GLU A 172 -21.67 -18.65 -19.63
C GLU A 172 -20.77 -18.23 -20.81
N GLY A 173 -21.24 -18.38 -22.06
CA GLY A 173 -20.52 -17.94 -23.25
C GLY A 173 -20.28 -16.42 -23.34
N GLN A 174 -21.18 -15.60 -22.77
CA GLN A 174 -20.98 -14.14 -22.71
C GLN A 174 -19.99 -13.72 -21.62
N VAL A 175 -19.75 -14.55 -20.60
CA VAL A 175 -18.80 -14.24 -19.52
C VAL A 175 -17.36 -14.21 -20.04
N SER A 176 -17.00 -15.17 -20.89
CA SER A 176 -15.69 -15.20 -21.54
C SER A 176 -15.49 -13.98 -22.46
N SER A 177 -16.50 -13.63 -23.25
CA SER A 177 -16.50 -12.41 -24.07
C SER A 177 -16.35 -11.14 -23.22
N ARG A 178 -17.14 -11.02 -22.15
CA ARG A 178 -17.11 -9.88 -21.22
C ARG A 178 -15.76 -9.74 -20.52
N ARG A 179 -15.20 -10.86 -20.06
CA ARG A 179 -13.84 -10.93 -19.48
C ARG A 179 -12.82 -10.36 -20.45
N LYS A 180 -12.79 -10.85 -21.69
CA LYS A 180 -11.84 -10.38 -22.71
C LYS A 180 -12.03 -8.89 -23.01
N GLN A 181 -13.27 -8.43 -23.12
CA GLN A 181 -13.57 -7.01 -23.34
C GLN A 181 -13.07 -6.10 -22.21
N LEU A 182 -13.25 -6.49 -20.95
CA LEU A 182 -12.77 -5.74 -19.79
C LEU A 182 -11.23 -5.76 -19.69
N GLU A 183 -10.62 -6.90 -20.03
CA GLU A 183 -9.16 -7.05 -20.12
C GLU A 183 -8.57 -6.13 -21.20
N ASP A 184 -9.13 -6.16 -22.42
CA ASP A 184 -8.72 -5.30 -23.52
C ASP A 184 -8.91 -3.82 -23.19
N TYR A 185 -10.03 -3.46 -22.55
CA TYR A 185 -10.29 -2.11 -22.08
C TYR A 185 -9.21 -1.64 -21.09
N LEU A 186 -8.90 -2.45 -20.08
CA LEU A 186 -7.92 -2.12 -19.06
C LEU A 186 -6.51 -1.99 -19.66
N ASN A 187 -6.09 -2.91 -20.51
CA ASN A 187 -4.79 -2.84 -21.19
C ASN A 187 -4.67 -1.60 -22.10
N LYS A 188 -5.72 -1.23 -22.84
CA LYS A 188 -5.71 -0.01 -23.65
C LYS A 188 -5.59 1.24 -22.77
N LEU A 189 -6.30 1.28 -21.65
CA LEU A 189 -6.26 2.38 -20.69
C LEU A 189 -4.88 2.53 -20.05
N LEU A 190 -4.26 1.43 -19.63
CA LEU A 190 -2.93 1.43 -19.02
C LEU A 190 -1.80 1.78 -19.99
N LYS A 191 -2.00 1.63 -21.30
CA LYS A 191 -1.05 2.08 -22.33
C LYS A 191 -1.03 3.61 -22.53
N MET A 192 -2.03 4.34 -22.03
CA MET A 192 -2.15 5.78 -22.21
C MET A 192 -1.71 6.52 -20.94
N PRO A 193 -0.53 7.17 -20.91
CA PRO A 193 0.01 7.86 -19.74
C PRO A 193 -0.97 8.80 -19.04
N MET A 194 -1.77 9.58 -19.80
CA MET A 194 -2.77 10.49 -19.24
C MET A 194 -3.79 9.76 -18.34
N TYR A 195 -4.25 8.57 -18.74
CA TYR A 195 -5.23 7.80 -18.00
C TYR A 195 -4.60 6.86 -16.98
N ARG A 196 -3.43 6.30 -17.31
CA ARG A 196 -2.63 5.48 -16.40
C ARG A 196 -2.23 6.25 -15.13
N ASN A 197 -1.75 7.49 -15.29
CA ASN A 197 -1.26 8.32 -14.20
C ASN A 197 -2.38 9.07 -13.46
N TYR A 198 -3.64 8.88 -13.85
CA TYR A 198 -4.77 9.44 -13.11
C TYR A 198 -4.92 8.73 -11.76
N HIS A 199 -5.04 9.49 -10.67
CA HIS A 199 -5.13 8.94 -9.30
C HIS A 199 -6.24 7.89 -9.12
N GLY A 200 -7.39 8.04 -9.79
CA GLY A 200 -8.46 7.04 -9.74
C GLY A 200 -8.07 5.72 -10.42
N THR A 201 -7.24 5.76 -11.47
CA THR A 201 -6.68 4.55 -12.10
C THR A 201 -5.67 3.89 -11.17
N MET A 202 -4.82 4.68 -10.51
CA MET A 202 -3.86 4.17 -9.52
C MET A 202 -4.55 3.49 -8.34
N GLU A 203 -5.61 4.10 -7.80
CA GLU A 203 -6.47 3.49 -6.78
C GLU A 203 -7.16 2.21 -7.31
N PHE A 204 -7.61 2.21 -8.57
CA PHE A 204 -8.21 1.04 -9.19
C PHE A 204 -7.22 -0.12 -9.31
N ILE A 205 -5.97 0.10 -9.73
CA ILE A 205 -4.98 -0.98 -9.82
C ILE A 205 -4.23 -1.25 -8.51
N GLU A 206 -4.59 -0.55 -7.43
CA GLU A 206 -4.01 -0.71 -6.09
C GLU A 206 -2.49 -0.44 -6.10
N VAL A 207 -2.08 0.72 -6.62
CA VAL A 207 -0.68 1.17 -6.65
C VAL A 207 -0.48 2.52 -5.98
N SER A 208 0.74 2.74 -5.50
CA SER A 208 1.25 3.98 -4.94
C SER A 208 2.72 4.19 -5.28
N GLN A 209 3.29 5.31 -4.84
CA GLN A 209 4.72 5.64 -5.00
C GLN A 209 5.66 4.61 -4.36
N LEU A 210 5.15 3.72 -3.49
CA LEU A 210 5.93 2.69 -2.79
C LEU A 210 5.80 1.29 -3.44
N SER A 211 4.96 1.17 -4.47
CA SER A 211 4.63 -0.13 -5.07
C SER A 211 5.83 -0.84 -5.70
N PHE A 212 6.67 -0.07 -6.39
CA PHE A 212 7.70 -0.60 -7.29
C PHE A 212 9.12 -0.19 -6.87
N ILE A 213 9.30 0.10 -5.58
CA ILE A 213 10.63 0.25 -4.99
C ILE A 213 11.12 -1.16 -4.65
N HIS A 214 12.15 -1.62 -5.36
CA HIS A 214 12.69 -2.99 -5.25
C HIS A 214 13.11 -3.32 -3.81
N ASP A 215 13.83 -2.40 -3.17
CA ASP A 215 14.38 -2.60 -1.83
C ASP A 215 13.33 -2.58 -0.70
N LEU A 216 12.07 -2.24 -1.00
CA LEU A 216 10.94 -2.44 -0.08
C LEU A 216 10.32 -3.84 -0.19
N GLY A 217 10.91 -4.72 -1.00
CA GLY A 217 10.40 -6.04 -1.26
C GLY A 217 9.20 -6.05 -2.23
N PRO A 218 8.49 -7.18 -2.35
CA PRO A 218 7.50 -7.40 -3.39
C PRO A 218 6.35 -6.37 -3.34
N LYS A 219 5.66 -6.20 -4.47
CA LYS A 219 4.43 -5.41 -4.53
C LYS A 219 3.32 -6.16 -3.81
N GLY A 220 3.23 -5.96 -2.49
CA GLY A 220 2.23 -6.60 -1.64
C GLY A 220 0.84 -5.95 -1.76
N LEU A 221 0.10 -5.93 -0.65
CA LEU A 221 -1.28 -5.45 -0.65
C LEU A 221 -1.34 -3.95 -0.44
N GLU A 222 -2.16 -3.26 -1.24
CA GLU A 222 -2.30 -1.82 -1.14
C GLU A 222 -3.76 -1.40 -1.29
N GLY A 223 -4.16 -0.32 -0.62
CA GLY A 223 -5.49 0.23 -0.83
C GLY A 223 -5.97 1.21 0.24
N MET A 224 -7.10 1.85 -0.06
CA MET A 224 -7.76 2.77 0.86
C MET A 224 -8.42 2.03 2.03
N VAL A 225 -8.12 2.48 3.25
CA VAL A 225 -8.70 1.98 4.50
C VAL A 225 -9.17 3.12 5.40
N LEU A 226 -10.11 2.84 6.29
CA LEU A 226 -10.45 3.73 7.41
C LEU A 226 -9.72 3.26 8.65
N LYS A 227 -8.78 4.07 9.13
CA LYS A 227 -7.91 3.77 10.27
C LYS A 227 -8.40 4.48 11.54
N ARG A 228 -8.45 3.76 12.67
CA ARG A 228 -8.80 4.31 13.99
C ARG A 228 -7.63 5.07 14.62
N SER A 229 -7.88 6.17 15.33
CA SER A 229 -6.85 6.87 16.11
C SER A 229 -6.31 6.02 17.27
N GLY A 230 -5.15 6.40 17.82
CA GLY A 230 -4.54 5.71 18.97
C GLY A 230 -3.92 4.34 18.65
N GLY A 231 -3.88 3.48 19.68
CA GLY A 231 -3.46 2.07 19.58
C GLY A 231 -2.01 1.76 19.97
N HIS A 232 -1.19 2.75 20.32
CA HIS A 232 0.17 2.48 20.81
C HIS A 232 0.11 1.75 22.15
N ARG A 233 0.93 0.72 22.30
CA ARG A 233 1.12 0.01 23.57
C ARG A 233 2.26 0.71 24.31
N ILE A 234 1.93 1.60 25.24
CA ILE A 234 2.93 2.28 26.08
C ILE A 234 2.98 1.53 27.42
N PRO A 235 4.09 0.85 27.75
CA PRO A 235 4.25 0.19 29.05
C PRO A 235 4.03 1.19 30.19
N GLY A 236 3.22 0.81 31.18
CA GLY A 236 2.92 1.66 32.35
C GLY A 236 1.79 2.69 32.13
N LEU A 237 1.26 2.84 30.92
CA LEU A 237 0.11 3.73 30.64
C LEU A 237 -0.99 2.96 29.89
N ASN A 238 -1.84 2.27 30.64
CA ASN A 238 -3.03 1.58 30.12
C ASN A 238 -4.24 2.52 29.92
N CYS A 239 -4.02 3.80 29.61
CA CYS A 239 -5.05 4.83 29.73
C CYS A 239 -5.51 5.41 28.39
N CYS A 240 -6.85 5.46 28.26
CA CYS A 240 -7.64 6.33 27.39
C CYS A 240 -7.68 5.99 25.88
N GLY A 241 -8.57 5.07 25.50
CA GLY A 241 -8.91 4.81 24.10
C GLY A 241 -9.96 3.71 23.83
N ARG A 242 -10.53 3.11 24.89
CA ARG A 242 -11.55 2.04 24.79
C ARG A 242 -12.99 2.56 24.69
N SER A 243 -13.25 3.85 24.94
CA SER A 243 -14.57 4.45 24.76
C SER A 243 -14.73 5.00 23.34
N GLU A 244 -15.89 4.75 22.71
CA GLU A 244 -16.20 5.24 21.34
C GLU A 244 -16.06 6.76 21.18
N ILE A 245 -16.14 7.51 22.29
CA ILE A 245 -16.03 8.97 22.36
C ILE A 245 -14.60 9.46 22.06
N CYS A 246 -13.57 8.62 22.24
CA CYS A 246 -12.18 9.06 22.24
C CYS A 246 -11.40 8.67 20.97
N TYR A 247 -12.04 8.08 19.96
CA TYR A 247 -11.38 7.77 18.70
C TYR A 247 -12.05 8.38 17.48
N HIS A 248 -11.22 8.75 16.50
CA HIS A 248 -11.67 9.21 15.20
C HIS A 248 -11.22 8.26 14.10
N TRP A 249 -11.97 8.22 13.01
CA TRP A 249 -11.63 7.47 11.81
C TRP A 249 -10.99 8.39 10.79
N SER A 250 -9.93 7.92 10.15
CA SER A 250 -9.26 8.69 9.10
C SER A 250 -8.96 7.81 7.91
N LYS A 251 -9.20 8.35 6.70
CA LYS A 251 -8.84 7.70 5.45
C LYS A 251 -7.31 7.65 5.34
N ARG A 252 -6.78 6.46 5.05
CA ARG A 252 -5.35 6.22 4.83
C ARG A 252 -5.16 5.26 3.67
N TRP A 253 -4.04 5.38 2.98
CA TRP A 253 -3.58 4.35 2.05
C TRP A 253 -2.72 3.37 2.85
N LEU A 254 -3.14 2.10 2.91
CA LEU A 254 -2.39 1.02 3.55
C LEU A 254 -1.47 0.38 2.52
N VAL A 255 -0.24 0.08 2.92
CA VAL A 255 0.73 -0.70 2.14
C VAL A 255 1.24 -1.83 3.01
N VAL A 256 1.20 -3.06 2.49
CA VAL A 256 1.67 -4.26 3.16
C VAL A 256 2.82 -4.83 2.35
N LYS A 257 3.96 -5.01 2.99
CA LYS A 257 5.18 -5.61 2.45
C LYS A 257 5.49 -6.90 3.22
N ASP A 258 6.62 -7.52 2.89
CA ASP A 258 7.04 -8.83 3.42
C ASP A 258 7.45 -8.78 4.90
N SER A 259 7.96 -7.64 5.36
CA SER A 259 8.51 -7.44 6.70
C SER A 259 7.72 -6.43 7.54
N PHE A 260 6.84 -5.64 6.92
CA PHE A 260 6.09 -4.59 7.59
C PHE A 260 4.78 -4.26 6.87
N LEU A 261 3.91 -3.54 7.56
CA LEU A 261 2.85 -2.75 6.95
C LEU A 261 3.01 -1.29 7.35
N LEU A 262 2.56 -0.38 6.50
CA LEU A 262 2.54 1.05 6.79
C LEU A 262 1.25 1.67 6.31
N TYR A 263 0.97 2.87 6.80
CA TYR A 263 -0.11 3.67 6.23
C TYR A 263 0.32 5.11 6.02
N MET A 264 -0.13 5.70 4.92
CA MET A 264 0.21 7.05 4.49
C MET A 264 -1.03 7.91 4.27
N LYS A 265 -0.81 9.22 4.30
CA LYS A 265 -1.80 10.26 4.03
C LYS A 265 -1.91 10.47 2.52
N PRO A 266 -3.04 10.14 1.86
CA PRO A 266 -3.15 10.24 0.40
C PRO A 266 -3.13 11.70 -0.11
N ASP A 267 -3.48 12.66 0.74
CA ASP A 267 -3.46 14.10 0.47
C ASP A 267 -2.05 14.68 0.43
N THR A 268 -1.16 14.23 1.33
CA THR A 268 0.20 14.78 1.45
C THR A 268 1.29 13.84 0.95
N GLY A 269 1.01 12.55 0.78
CA GLY A 269 2.02 11.52 0.55
C GLY A 269 2.73 11.05 1.81
N ALA A 270 2.59 11.77 2.94
CA ALA A 270 3.38 11.48 4.14
C ALA A 270 3.07 10.10 4.74
N ILE A 271 4.11 9.29 4.92
CA ILE A 271 4.06 8.04 5.68
C ILE A 271 3.76 8.40 7.14
N SER A 272 2.63 7.95 7.67
CA SER A 272 2.19 8.31 9.03
C SER A 272 2.72 7.35 10.08
N PHE A 273 2.91 6.08 9.74
CA PHE A 273 3.41 5.05 10.66
C PHE A 273 3.81 3.79 9.90
N VAL A 274 4.83 3.11 10.41
CA VAL A 274 5.28 1.79 9.97
C VAL A 274 5.13 0.82 11.14
N MET A 275 4.51 -0.34 10.89
CA MET A 275 4.33 -1.45 11.82
C MET A 275 5.11 -2.64 11.29
N LEU A 276 6.16 -3.03 11.99
CA LEU A 276 6.94 -4.22 11.64
C LEU A 276 6.14 -5.49 11.97
N PHE A 277 6.38 -6.55 11.21
CA PHE A 277 5.95 -7.88 11.61
C PHE A 277 6.85 -8.37 12.74
N ASP A 278 6.22 -8.99 13.74
CA ASP A 278 6.88 -9.52 14.91
C ASP A 278 6.15 -10.77 15.40
N LYS A 279 6.68 -11.38 16.46
CA LYS A 279 6.11 -12.60 17.06
C LYS A 279 4.72 -12.43 17.67
N GLU A 280 4.29 -11.21 17.98
CA GLU A 280 2.94 -10.93 18.46
C GLU A 280 2.00 -10.50 17.32
N PHE A 281 2.46 -10.58 16.07
CA PHE A 281 1.66 -10.23 14.92
C PHE A 281 0.42 -11.12 14.83
N ASN A 282 -0.74 -10.52 15.04
CA ASN A 282 -2.01 -11.23 15.07
C ASN A 282 -3.11 -10.40 14.42
N ILE A 283 -4.03 -11.08 13.71
CA ILE A 283 -5.15 -10.45 13.02
C ILE A 283 -6.46 -10.96 13.61
N LYS A 284 -7.27 -10.02 14.12
CA LYS A 284 -8.58 -10.29 14.69
C LYS A 284 -9.66 -9.59 13.87
N MET A 285 -10.74 -10.30 13.58
CA MET A 285 -11.85 -9.81 12.74
C MET A 285 -13.20 -9.85 13.46
N ASP A 286 -13.25 -10.32 14.72
CA ASP A 286 -14.48 -10.29 15.49
C ASP A 286 -14.79 -8.84 15.92
N SER A 287 -16.08 -8.49 15.84
CA SER A 287 -16.62 -7.27 16.45
C SER A 287 -16.23 -7.08 17.91
N LYS A 288 -16.12 -8.17 18.69
CA LYS A 288 -15.72 -8.11 20.10
C LYS A 288 -14.28 -7.63 20.28
N ASP A 289 -13.39 -8.02 19.39
CA ASP A 289 -11.97 -7.64 19.43
C ASP A 289 -11.68 -6.27 18.79
N THR A 290 -12.49 -5.92 17.80
CA THR A 290 -12.30 -4.73 16.95
C THR A 290 -13.08 -3.52 17.44
N GLU A 291 -14.05 -3.71 18.34
CA GLU A 291 -14.94 -2.66 18.86
C GLU A 291 -15.63 -1.88 17.73
N THR A 292 -15.80 -2.52 16.56
CA THR A 292 -16.45 -1.89 15.40
C THR A 292 -17.07 -2.93 14.47
N ARG A 293 -18.14 -2.55 13.80
CA ARG A 293 -18.79 -3.40 12.81
C ARG A 293 -17.90 -3.51 11.57
N HIS A 294 -17.59 -4.75 11.16
CA HIS A 294 -16.72 -5.06 10.02
C HIS A 294 -15.29 -4.51 10.19
N GLY A 295 -14.76 -4.65 11.41
CA GLY A 295 -13.40 -4.26 11.74
C GLY A 295 -12.36 -5.33 11.39
N VAL A 296 -11.12 -4.88 11.20
CA VAL A 296 -9.92 -5.72 11.20
C VAL A 296 -8.93 -5.09 12.17
N ARG A 297 -8.53 -5.83 13.20
CA ARG A 297 -7.52 -5.43 14.17
C ARG A 297 -6.25 -6.20 13.89
N ILE A 298 -5.15 -5.47 13.78
CA ILE A 298 -3.81 -6.00 13.58
C ILE A 298 -3.01 -5.61 14.82
N ASP A 299 -2.58 -6.61 15.55
CA ASP A 299 -1.77 -6.48 16.75
C ASP A 299 -0.30 -6.73 16.41
N SER A 300 0.59 -6.04 17.11
CA SER A 300 2.05 -6.18 17.12
C SER A 300 2.54 -5.85 18.54
N LEU A 301 3.81 -6.08 18.85
CA LEU A 301 4.41 -5.73 20.15
C LEU A 301 4.22 -4.24 20.49
N SER A 302 4.35 -3.37 19.49
CA SER A 302 4.32 -1.92 19.67
C SER A 302 2.92 -1.31 19.61
N ARG A 303 1.99 -1.94 18.88
CA ARG A 303 0.73 -1.30 18.50
C ARG A 303 -0.40 -2.25 18.13
N SER A 304 -1.62 -1.86 18.49
CA SER A 304 -2.88 -2.40 17.98
C SER A 304 -3.49 -1.43 16.95
N LEU A 305 -3.42 -1.77 15.67
CA LEU A 305 -4.03 -1.02 14.57
C LEU A 305 -5.44 -1.56 14.30
N VAL A 306 -6.45 -0.69 14.30
CA VAL A 306 -7.84 -1.07 13.94
C VAL A 306 -8.25 -0.36 12.66
N LEU A 307 -8.74 -1.16 11.71
CA LEU A 307 -9.26 -0.76 10.41
C LEU A 307 -10.76 -1.02 10.36
N LYS A 308 -11.52 -0.13 9.70
CA LYS A 308 -12.94 -0.29 9.43
C LYS A 308 -13.17 -0.53 7.96
N CYS A 309 -13.91 -1.59 7.64
CA CYS A 309 -14.27 -1.95 6.28
C CYS A 309 -15.75 -1.66 5.99
N SER A 310 -16.08 -1.56 4.70
CA SER A 310 -17.46 -1.28 4.24
C SER A 310 -18.43 -2.46 4.40
N SER A 311 -17.91 -3.69 4.48
CA SER A 311 -18.71 -4.91 4.61
C SER A 311 -17.93 -6.01 5.31
N TYR A 312 -18.64 -7.00 5.84
CA TYR A 312 -18.02 -8.18 6.44
C TYR A 312 -17.09 -8.93 5.49
N ARG A 313 -17.49 -9.11 4.23
CA ARG A 313 -16.66 -9.76 3.21
C ARG A 313 -15.37 -8.97 2.94
N HIS A 314 -15.44 -7.65 2.99
CA HIS A 314 -14.28 -6.78 2.81
C HIS A 314 -13.33 -6.87 4.01
N ALA A 315 -13.86 -6.92 5.25
CA ALA A 315 -13.05 -7.16 6.44
C ALA A 315 -12.36 -8.52 6.41
N ARG A 316 -13.11 -9.59 6.08
CA ARG A 316 -12.57 -10.95 5.87
C ARG A 316 -11.49 -10.97 4.81
N TRP A 317 -11.71 -10.31 3.67
CA TRP A 317 -10.73 -10.23 2.60
C TRP A 317 -9.45 -9.55 3.05
N TRP A 318 -9.53 -8.37 3.70
CA TRP A 318 -8.34 -7.69 4.23
C TRP A 318 -7.61 -8.56 5.26
N GLY A 319 -8.31 -9.04 6.29
CA GLY A 319 -7.71 -9.81 7.36
C GLY A 319 -7.02 -11.08 6.86
N GLN A 320 -7.70 -11.88 6.03
CA GLN A 320 -7.14 -13.11 5.47
C GLN A 320 -6.01 -12.86 4.47
N SER A 321 -6.12 -11.78 3.67
CA SER A 321 -5.07 -11.46 2.69
C SER A 321 -3.80 -11.00 3.39
N ILE A 322 -3.90 -10.14 4.41
CA ILE A 322 -2.73 -9.70 5.19
C ILE A 322 -2.13 -10.89 5.95
N GLU A 323 -2.96 -11.71 6.60
CA GLU A 323 -2.50 -12.89 7.34
C GLU A 323 -1.77 -13.86 6.40
N GLY A 324 -2.37 -14.18 5.25
CA GLY A 324 -1.77 -15.07 4.25
C GLY A 324 -0.49 -14.49 3.65
N PHE A 325 -0.43 -13.18 3.43
CA PHE A 325 0.77 -12.50 2.93
C PHE A 325 1.91 -12.57 3.95
N ALA A 326 1.64 -12.19 5.21
CA ALA A 326 2.62 -12.24 6.30
C ALA A 326 3.12 -13.67 6.55
N LYS A 327 2.23 -14.67 6.56
CA LYS A 327 2.62 -16.09 6.71
C LYS A 327 3.45 -16.61 5.54
N LYS A 328 3.22 -16.12 4.32
CA LYS A 328 3.93 -16.61 3.13
C LYS A 328 5.30 -15.97 2.97
N LEU A 329 5.40 -14.66 3.16
CA LEU A 329 6.60 -13.88 2.83
C LEU A 329 7.34 -13.36 4.06
N GLY A 330 6.62 -13.14 5.17
CA GLY A 330 7.16 -12.63 6.42
C GLY A 330 7.28 -13.68 7.53
N SER A 331 7.19 -14.97 7.22
CA SER A 331 7.15 -16.04 8.23
C SER A 331 8.34 -16.00 9.18
N ALA A 332 9.51 -15.59 8.69
CA ALA A 332 10.71 -15.42 9.50
C ALA A 332 10.50 -14.41 10.64
N PHE A 333 9.67 -13.40 10.50
CA PHE A 333 9.46 -12.39 11.54
C PHE A 333 8.38 -12.77 12.56
N LEU A 334 7.58 -13.80 12.26
CA LEU A 334 6.42 -14.21 13.08
C LEU A 334 6.78 -15.21 14.18
N THR A 335 8.02 -15.68 14.23
CA THR A 335 8.49 -16.71 15.18
C THR A 335 9.72 -16.23 15.94
N ASP A 336 9.86 -16.65 17.19
CA ASP A 336 11.12 -16.48 17.92
C ASP A 336 12.21 -17.39 17.31
N HIS A 337 13.41 -16.82 17.11
CA HIS A 337 14.58 -17.59 16.72
C HIS A 337 15.47 -17.89 17.91
N ARG A 338 16.60 -18.57 17.66
CA ARG A 338 17.60 -18.89 18.68
C ARG A 338 17.92 -17.64 19.52
N PHE A 339 17.92 -17.80 20.84
CA PHE A 339 18.13 -16.73 21.83
C PHE A 339 17.09 -15.58 21.80
N GLY A 340 15.90 -15.82 21.23
CA GLY A 340 14.87 -14.77 21.10
C GLY A 340 15.23 -13.71 20.06
N SER A 341 16.11 -14.04 19.11
CA SER A 341 16.44 -13.16 17.98
C SER A 341 15.23 -12.95 17.08
N PHE A 342 15.13 -11.75 16.50
CA PHE A 342 14.16 -11.43 15.45
C PHE A 342 14.58 -11.99 14.09
N ALA A 343 15.88 -12.24 13.90
CA ALA A 343 16.45 -12.72 12.65
C ALA A 343 16.58 -14.25 12.66
N ARG A 344 16.27 -14.86 11.52
CA ARG A 344 16.44 -16.30 11.33
C ARG A 344 17.91 -16.69 11.43
N GLN A 345 18.16 -17.94 11.83
CA GLN A 345 19.50 -18.49 11.76
C GLN A 345 19.88 -18.68 10.28
N GLU A 346 20.95 -18.03 9.86
CA GLU A 346 21.54 -18.22 8.53
C GLU A 346 22.57 -19.36 8.60
N GLU A 347 22.47 -20.30 7.66
CA GLU A 347 23.43 -21.41 7.51
C GLU A 347 24.39 -21.10 6.36
N ASN A 348 25.63 -21.58 6.47
CA ASN A 348 26.67 -21.44 5.43
C ASN A 348 27.02 -19.99 5.04
N ILE A 349 26.88 -19.05 5.98
CA ILE A 349 27.33 -17.66 5.77
C ILE A 349 28.85 -17.51 6.03
N PRO A 350 29.54 -16.59 5.32
CA PRO A 350 30.98 -16.35 5.51
C PRO A 350 31.32 -15.85 6.92
N ALA A 351 30.39 -15.14 7.56
CA ALA A 351 30.54 -14.65 8.93
C ALA A 351 30.07 -15.71 9.93
N LYS A 352 30.91 -16.03 10.93
CA LYS A 352 30.56 -16.89 12.06
C LYS A 352 30.75 -16.09 13.35
N TRP A 353 29.74 -16.12 14.22
CA TRP A 353 29.71 -15.42 15.51
C TRP A 353 29.46 -16.41 16.64
#